data_AF-A0A9P9DHG2-F1
#
_entry.id   AF-A0A9P9DHG2-F1
#
_cell.length_a   1.000
_cell.length_b   1.000
_cell.length_c   1.000
_cell.angle_alpha   90.00
_cell.angle_beta   90.00
_cell.angle_gamma   90.00
#
_symmetry.space_group_name_H-M   'P 1'
#
loop_
_entity.id
_entity.type
_entity.pdbx_description
1 polymer ?
#
loop_
_entity_poly.entity_id
_entity_poly.type
_entity_poly.pdbx_seq_one_letter_code
_entity_poly.pdbx_strand_id
1 'polypeptide(L)' 'MGLWPKEPILKESGKRAIVQEQMLINSRAPRNSSSMSGWERMEIQVLIVKAWNPLKNPKIYLYVTAYFIRGKNP' A
#
# COMPACT_ATOMS: atom_id res chain seq x y z
N MET A 1 1.51 12.04 11.34
CA MET A 1 2.56 11.15 10.80
C MET A 1 3.39 10.71 11.98
N GLY A 2 3.06 9.59 12.61
CA GLY A 2 3.81 9.15 13.79
C GLY A 2 5.21 8.67 13.46
N LEU A 3 5.85 8.15 14.51
CA LEU A 3 7.29 8.00 14.63
C LEU A 3 7.84 7.13 13.50
N TRP A 4 8.25 7.79 12.42
CA TRP A 4 9.06 7.20 11.37
C TRP A 4 10.32 6.59 12.01
N PRO A 5 10.89 5.55 11.40
CA PRO A 5 12.20 5.06 11.79
C PRO A 5 13.18 6.23 11.90
N LYS A 6 13.95 6.28 12.99
CA LYS A 6 14.99 7.32 13.18
C LYS A 6 16.06 7.23 12.09
N GLU A 7 16.23 6.04 11.51
CA GLU A 7 17.14 5.79 10.40
C GLU A 7 16.58 6.37 9.08
N PRO A 8 17.33 7.25 8.39
CA PRO A 8 16.86 7.91 7.18
C PRO A 8 16.59 6.93 6.03
N ILE A 9 17.33 5.83 5.94
CA ILE A 9 17.17 4.80 4.89
C ILE A 9 15.85 4.05 5.06
N LEU A 10 15.49 3.69 6.30
CA LEU A 10 14.23 3.01 6.59
C LEU A 10 13.03 3.93 6.38
N LYS A 11 13.16 5.22 6.72
CA LYS A 11 12.12 6.22 6.44
C LYS A 11 11.86 6.37 4.95
N GLU A 12 12.92 6.47 4.14
CA GLU A 12 12.79 6.62 2.69
C GLU A 12 12.22 5.35 2.04
N SER A 13 12.62 4.18 2.53
CA SER A 13 12.08 2.89 2.10
C SER A 13 10.58 2.77 2.42
N GLY A 14 10.17 3.18 3.62
CA GLY A 14 8.75 3.20 4.01
C GLY A 14 7.90 4.13 3.15
N LYS A 15 8.40 5.32 2.79
CA LYS A 15 7.70 6.21 1.84
C LYS A 15 7.52 5.57 0.47
N ARG A 16 8.56 4.91 -0.06
CA ARG A 16 8.49 4.21 -1.36
C ARG A 16 7.54 3.02 -1.32
N ALA A 17 7.51 2.28 -0.21
CA ALA A 17 6.59 1.17 -0.01
C ALA A 17 5.11 1.63 -0.08
N ILE A 18 4.76 2.74 0.57
CA ILE A 18 3.40 3.31 0.51
C ILE A 18 3.00 3.63 -0.95
N VAL A 19 3.91 4.21 -1.73
CA VAL A 19 3.66 4.52 -3.16
C VAL A 19 3.53 3.24 -3.99
N GLN A 20 4.33 2.20 -3.72
CA GLN A 20 4.22 0.92 -4.43
C GLN A 20 2.90 0.19 -4.11
N GLU A 21 2.52 0.12 -2.83
CA GLU A 21 1.22 -0.42 -2.42
C GLU A 21 0.09 0.34 -3.09
N GLN A 22 0.26 1.65 -3.29
CA GLN A 22 -0.72 2.47 -3.99
C GLN A 22 -0.95 2.06 -5.44
N MET A 23 0.15 1.85 -6.16
CA MET A 23 0.11 1.36 -7.54
C MET A 23 -0.44 -0.07 -7.62
N LEU A 24 -0.10 -0.92 -6.64
CA LEU A 24 -0.58 -2.30 -6.56
C LEU A 24 -2.09 -2.38 -6.36
N ILE A 25 -2.66 -1.60 -5.44
CA ILE A 25 -4.12 -1.60 -5.22
C ILE A 25 -4.83 -1.10 -6.47
N ASN A 26 -4.37 0.01 -7.06
CA ASN A 26 -5.02 0.60 -8.23
C ASN A 26 -4.95 -0.29 -9.48
N SER A 27 -3.90 -1.09 -9.64
CA SER A 27 -3.74 -1.98 -10.79
C SER A 27 -4.35 -3.37 -10.57
N ARG A 28 -4.24 -3.92 -9.35
CA ARG A 28 -4.53 -5.33 -9.07
C ARG A 28 -5.91 -5.54 -8.46
N ALA A 29 -6.41 -4.61 -7.65
CA ALA A 29 -7.75 -4.72 -7.07
C ALA A 29 -8.85 -4.78 -8.13
N PRO A 30 -8.84 -3.97 -9.21
CA PRO A 30 -9.88 -4.06 -10.23
C PRO A 30 -9.87 -5.39 -10.97
N ARG A 31 -8.69 -5.95 -11.22
CA ARG A 31 -8.51 -7.21 -11.94
C ARG A 31 -8.97 -8.41 -11.11
N ASN A 32 -8.65 -8.44 -9.82
CA ASN A 32 -9.03 -9.54 -8.94
C ASN A 32 -10.53 -9.50 -8.58
N SER A 33 -11.08 -8.30 -8.32
CA SER A 33 -12.49 -8.16 -7.96
C SER A 33 -13.45 -8.43 -9.13
N SER A 34 -13.06 -8.07 -10.36
CA SER A 34 -13.87 -8.38 -11.54
C SER A 34 -13.80 -9.86 -11.94
N SER A 35 -12.67 -10.53 -11.71
CA SER A 35 -12.48 -11.94 -12.11
C SER A 35 -12.95 -12.96 -11.07
N MET A 36 -12.77 -12.70 -9.77
CA MET A 36 -13.09 -13.68 -8.72
C MET A 36 -14.46 -13.45 -8.06
N SER A 37 -14.93 -12.20 -8.05
CA SER A 37 -16.09 -11.80 -7.24
C SER A 37 -17.32 -11.46 -8.09
N GLY A 38 -17.15 -11.17 -9.39
CA GLY A 38 -18.23 -10.75 -10.30
C GLY A 38 -18.74 -9.33 -10.03
N TRP A 39 -17.98 -8.50 -9.32
CA TRP A 39 -18.43 -7.16 -8.93
C TRP A 39 -18.37 -6.18 -10.10
N GLU A 40 -19.37 -5.32 -10.18
CA GLU A 40 -19.46 -4.25 -11.19
C GLU A 40 -18.32 -3.23 -10.97
N ARG A 41 -17.84 -2.60 -12.05
CA ARG A 41 -16.71 -1.64 -11.98
C ARG A 41 -16.94 -0.53 -10.95
N MET A 42 -18.18 -0.11 -10.78
CA MET A 42 -18.58 0.95 -9.86
C MET A 42 -18.43 0.52 -8.40
N GLU A 43 -18.78 -0.72 -8.06
CA GLU A 43 -18.63 -1.28 -6.72
C GLU A 43 -17.15 -1.45 -6.34
N ILE A 44 -16.34 -1.89 -7.30
CA ILE A 44 -14.89 -1.98 -7.17
C ILE A 44 -14.27 -0.62 -6.88
N GLN A 45 -14.69 0.44 -7.59
CA GLN A 45 -14.21 1.79 -7.32
C GLN A 45 -14.59 2.28 -5.92
N VAL A 46 -15.81 2.00 -5.46
CA VAL A 46 -16.26 2.34 -4.11
C VAL A 46 -15.42 1.63 -3.05
N LEU A 47 -15.11 0.34 -3.24
CA LEU A 47 -14.23 -0.41 -2.33
C LEU A 47 -12.82 0.19 -2.27
N ILE A 48 -12.24 0.51 -3.44
CA ILE A 48 -10.93 1.14 -3.55
C ILE A 48 -10.94 2.45 -2.76
N VAL A 49 -11.92 3.33 -2.98
CA VAL A 49 -12.03 4.61 -2.26
C VAL A 49 -12.19 4.41 -0.75
N LYS A 50 -13.01 3.44 -0.32
CA LYS A 50 -13.19 3.12 1.10
C LYS A 50 -11.92 2.60 1.77
N ALA A 51 -11.11 1.81 1.07
CA ALA A 51 -9.81 1.36 1.56
C ALA A 51 -8.77 2.50 1.58
N TRP A 52 -8.83 3.41 0.61
CA TRP A 52 -7.87 4.52 0.46
C TRP A 52 -8.04 5.66 1.44
N ASN A 53 -9.27 6.09 1.69
CA ASN A 53 -9.52 7.27 2.52
C ASN A 53 -8.93 7.15 3.94
N PRO A 54 -9.00 5.99 4.62
CA PRO A 54 -8.30 5.76 5.88
C PRO A 54 -6.78 5.86 5.77
N LEU A 55 -6.16 5.37 4.69
CA LEU A 55 -4.70 5.41 4.50
C LEU A 55 -4.15 6.84 4.33
N LYS A 56 -5.00 7.79 3.89
CA LYS A 56 -4.64 9.22 3.85
C LYS A 56 -4.66 9.88 5.23
N ASN A 57 -5.29 9.27 6.22
CA ASN A 57 -5.36 9.81 7.57
C ASN A 57 -4.02 9.61 8.29
N PRO A 58 -3.28 10.68 8.62
CA PRO A 58 -1.97 10.57 9.25
C PRO A 58 -2.00 10.07 10.70
N LYS A 59 -3.20 9.81 11.25
CA LYS A 59 -3.44 9.18 12.56
C LYS A 59 -3.59 7.66 12.48
N ILE A 60 -3.78 7.09 11.29
CA ILE A 60 -3.89 5.64 11.10
C ILE A 60 -2.50 5.08 10.82
N TYR A 61 -2.08 4.12 11.63
CA TYR A 61 -0.77 3.47 11.54
C TYR A 61 -0.93 2.10 10.91
N LEU A 62 -0.33 1.91 9.73
CA LEU A 62 -0.22 0.60 9.12
C LEU A 62 1.09 -0.04 9.59
N TYR A 63 0.97 -1.15 10.32
CA TYR A 63 2.12 -1.97 10.70
C TYR A 63 2.30 -3.06 9.63
N VAL A 64 3.41 -2.99 8.90
CA VAL A 64 3.77 -3.98 7.89
C VAL A 64 5.08 -4.62 8.30
N THR A 65 5.08 -5.94 8.49
CA THR A 65 6.31 -6.70 8.72
C THR A 65 7.06 -6.81 7.39
N ALA A 66 8.20 -6.13 7.28
CA ALA A 66 9.04 -6.16 6.09
C ALA A 66 10.43 -6.74 6.43
N TYR A 67 10.90 -7.65 5.59
CA TYR A 67 12.26 -8.20 5.67
C TYR A 67 13.15 -7.50 4.65
N PHE A 68 14.22 -6.84 5.12
CA PHE A 68 15.19 -6.19 4.26
C PHE A 68 16.35 -7.14 3.97
N ILE A 69 16.37 -7.71 2.76
CA ILE A 69 17.49 -8.54 2.28
C ILE A 69 18.47 -7.62 1.55
N ARG A 70 19.68 -7.47 2.09
CA ARG A 70 20.75 -6.70 1.46
C ARG A 70 21.76 -7.65 0.83
N GLY A 71 21.71 -7.79 -0.50
CA GLY A 71 22.77 -8.46 -1.25
C GLY A 71 23.95 -7.52 -1.45
N LYS A 72 25.17 -8.06 -1.42
CA LYS A 72 26.34 -7.40 -2.00
C LYS A 72 26.35 -7.80 -3.48
N ASN A 73 26.38 -6.84 -4.41
CA ASN A 73 26.58 -7.17 -5.81
C ASN A 73 27.90 -7.98 -5.92
N PRO A 74 27.90 -9.09 -6.69
CA PRO A 74 29.13 -9.83 -6.98
C PRO A 74 30.13 -8.95 -7.73
#